data_AF-A0ABD1SK47-F1
#
_entry.id   AF-A0ABD1SK47-F1
#
_cell.length_a   1.000
_cell.length_b   1.000
_cell.length_c   1.000
_cell.angle_alpha   90.00
_cell.angle_beta   90.00
_cell.angle_gamma   90.00
#
_symmetry.space_group_name_H-M   'P 1'
#
loop_
_entity.id
_entity.type
_entity.pdbx_description
1 polymer ?
#
loop_
_entity_poly.entity_id
_entity_poly.type
_entity_poly.pdbx_seq_one_letter_code
_entity_poly.pdbx_strand_id
1 'polypeptide(L)'
;MKSLPTINGLSYASFSNENDNDYQSSNGFSSYVSSLRSIGSQKVMHLMEKFFSDGEPMTLLVYIIILPWVDVVARDCVPLLLPFITASSIAKMVYMAEWIHWFR
;
A
#
# COMPACT_ATOMS: atom_id res chain seq x y z
N MET A 1 21.15 -14.64 -0.61
CA MET A 1 20.07 -13.80 -1.18
C MET A 1 19.80 -14.28 -2.60
N LYS A 2 18.59 -14.76 -2.89
CA LYS A 2 18.22 -15.23 -4.24
C LYS A 2 17.92 -13.97 -5.07
N SER A 3 18.61 -13.77 -6.19
CA SER A 3 18.30 -12.65 -7.09
C SER A 3 16.86 -12.82 -7.58
N LEU A 4 16.08 -11.74 -7.51
CA LEU A 4 14.75 -11.74 -8.10
C LEU A 4 14.90 -11.90 -9.62
N PRO A 5 13.99 -12.64 -10.28
CA PRO A 5 14.00 -12.73 -11.73
C PRO A 5 13.86 -11.33 -12.34
N THR A 6 14.81 -10.95 -13.19
CA THR A 6 14.74 -9.68 -13.93
C THR A 6 13.75 -9.87 -15.08
N ILE A 7 12.52 -9.41 -14.89
CA ILE A 7 11.53 -9.33 -15.96
C ILE A 7 11.71 -7.95 -16.62
N ASN A 8 11.94 -7.92 -17.93
CA ASN A 8 12.06 -6.64 -18.66
C ASN A 8 10.76 -5.84 -18.52
N GLY A 9 10.87 -4.56 -18.16
CA GLY A 9 9.72 -3.70 -17.88
C GLY A 9 9.17 -3.82 -16.45
N LEU A 10 9.78 -4.63 -15.58
CA LEU A 10 9.42 -4.72 -14.17
C LEU A 10 10.56 -4.21 -13.28
N SER A 11 10.26 -3.20 -12.48
CA SER A 11 11.17 -2.67 -11.45
C SER A 11 10.56 -2.81 -10.08
N TYR A 12 11.41 -3.14 -9.11
CA TYR A 12 11.02 -3.31 -7.71
C TYR A 12 11.64 -2.18 -6.88
N ALA A 13 10.82 -1.55 -6.03
CA ALA A 13 11.29 -0.64 -4.99
C ALA A 13 10.87 -1.21 -3.64
N SER A 14 11.81 -1.20 -2.68
CA SER A 14 11.54 -1.57 -1.29
C SER A 14 11.76 -0.36 -0.39
N PHE A 15 10.96 -0.28 0.67
CA PHE A 15 11.14 0.71 1.72
C PHE A 15 10.88 0.05 3.08
N SER A 16 11.65 0.44 4.09
CA SER A 16 11.43 0.00 5.47
C SER A 16 10.28 0.78 6.08
N ASN A 17 9.48 0.13 6.94
CA ASN A 17 8.43 0.79 7.72
C ASN A 17 8.94 1.30 9.08
N GLU A 18 10.26 1.26 9.31
CA GLU A 18 11.00 1.63 10.55
C GLU A 18 10.50 1.10 11.91
N ASN A 19 9.41 0.32 11.95
CA ASN A 19 8.84 -0.21 13.18
C ASN A 19 9.29 -1.67 13.40
N ASP A 20 10.51 -1.82 13.92
CA ASP A 20 11.03 -3.09 14.44
C ASP A 20 10.50 -3.42 15.86
N ASN A 21 9.77 -2.50 16.48
CA ASN A 21 9.22 -2.68 17.82
C ASN A 21 7.82 -3.32 17.77
N ASP A 22 7.86 -4.64 17.97
CA ASP A 22 6.88 -5.44 18.69
C ASP A 22 5.45 -5.48 18.11
N TYR A 23 5.26 -6.42 17.19
CA TYR A 23 3.96 -6.91 16.69
C TYR A 23 3.09 -7.58 17.78
N GLN A 24 3.40 -7.45 19.09
CA GLN A 24 2.68 -8.14 20.18
C GLN A 24 1.48 -7.40 20.78
N SER A 25 1.11 -6.18 20.34
CA SER A 25 -0.11 -5.55 20.86
C SER A 25 -1.35 -5.95 20.05
N SER A 26 -2.50 -6.09 20.73
CA SER A 26 -3.83 -6.33 20.13
C SER A 26 -4.24 -5.28 19.07
N ASN A 27 -3.47 -4.19 18.95
CA ASN A 27 -3.63 -3.11 17.98
C ASN A 27 -2.60 -3.15 16.82
N GLY A 28 -1.84 -4.23 16.68
CA GLY A 28 -0.68 -4.32 15.78
C GLY A 28 -0.98 -4.05 14.31
N PHE A 29 -2.13 -4.50 13.79
CA PHE A 29 -2.51 -4.23 12.39
C PHE A 29 -2.84 -2.75 12.14
N SER A 30 -3.58 -2.11 13.05
CA SER A 30 -3.92 -0.69 12.94
C SER A 30 -2.68 0.20 13.08
N SER A 31 -1.80 -0.14 14.03
CA SER A 31 -0.51 0.52 14.21
C SER A 31 0.37 0.37 12.97
N TYR A 32 0.47 -0.85 12.42
CA TYR A 32 1.22 -1.13 11.21
C TYR A 32 0.72 -0.32 10.01
N VAL A 33 -0.60 -0.29 9.77
CA VAL A 33 -1.19 0.48 8.67
C VAL A 33 -0.97 1.99 8.86
N SER A 34 -0.96 2.47 10.11
CA SER A 34 -0.71 3.88 10.42
C SER A 34 0.74 4.28 10.16
N SER A 35 1.71 3.46 10.60
CA SER A 35 3.13 3.66 10.27
C SER A 35 3.37 3.58 8.76
N LEU A 36 2.75 2.58 8.11
CA LEU A 36 2.86 2.38 6.68
C LEU A 36 2.27 3.56 5.91
N ARG A 37 1.20 4.18 6.40
CA ARG A 37 0.67 5.42 5.85
C ARG A 37 1.66 6.57 5.98
N SER A 38 2.22 6.79 7.18
CA SER A 38 3.10 7.92 7.46
C SER A 38 4.37 7.89 6.60
N ILE A 39 5.03 6.74 6.52
CA ILE A 39 6.28 6.59 5.78
C ILE A 39 5.99 6.29 4.31
N GLY A 40 5.02 5.42 4.04
CA GLY A 40 4.68 4.97 2.69
C GLY A 40 4.15 6.09 1.80
N SER A 41 3.39 7.07 2.33
CA SER A 41 2.91 8.18 1.50
C SER A 41 4.06 9.00 0.92
N GLN A 42 5.08 9.31 1.73
CA GLN A 42 6.25 10.04 1.27
C GLN A 42 7.08 9.22 0.27
N LYS A 43 7.26 7.93 0.54
CA LYS A 43 8.03 7.04 -0.35
C LYS A 43 7.35 6.83 -1.70
N VAL A 44 6.03 6.66 -1.72
CA VAL A 44 5.24 6.53 -2.96
C VAL A 44 5.32 7.83 -3.76
N MET A 45 5.09 8.98 -3.13
CA MET A 45 5.19 10.28 -3.81
C MET A 45 6.58 10.50 -4.42
N HIS A 46 7.64 10.26 -3.64
CA HIS A 46 9.01 10.39 -4.13
C HIS A 46 9.32 9.44 -5.31
N LEU A 47 8.79 8.22 -5.26
CA LEU A 47 8.94 7.27 -6.37
C LEU A 47 8.26 7.80 -7.63
N MET A 48 7.05 8.34 -7.50
CA MET A 48 6.29 8.90 -8.63
C MET A 48 7.00 10.13 -9.23
N GLU A 49 7.51 11.03 -8.39
CA GLU A 49 8.32 12.18 -8.81
C GLU A 49 9.58 11.75 -9.57
N LYS A 50 10.24 10.68 -9.11
CA LYS A 50 11.40 10.11 -9.80
C LYS A 50 11.03 9.61 -11.18
N PHE A 51 9.97 8.79 -11.31
CA PHE A 51 9.50 8.30 -12.60
C PHE A 51 9.12 9.42 -13.57
N PHE A 52 8.46 10.46 -13.06
CA PHE A 52 8.13 11.65 -13.83
C PHE A 52 9.39 12.38 -14.32
N SER A 53 10.39 12.54 -13.45
CA SER A 53 11.67 13.21 -13.76
C SER A 53 12.52 12.42 -14.75
N ASP A 54 12.44 11.08 -14.70
CA ASP A 54 13.13 10.16 -15.60
C ASP A 54 12.46 10.09 -17.00
N GLY A 55 11.36 10.82 -17.23
CA GLY A 55 10.63 10.87 -18.50
C GLY A 55 9.68 9.70 -18.73
N GLU A 56 9.44 8.87 -17.70
CA GLU A 56 8.62 7.66 -17.73
C GLU A 56 7.43 7.82 -16.75
N PRO A 57 6.46 8.70 -17.05
CA PRO A 57 5.36 8.97 -16.14
C PRO A 57 4.51 7.71 -15.92
N MET A 58 4.20 7.42 -14.64
CA MET A 58 3.31 6.32 -14.29
C MET A 58 1.90 6.56 -14.85
N THR A 59 1.41 5.59 -15.64
CA THR A 59 0.08 5.65 -16.25
C THR A 59 -1.00 4.93 -15.44
N LEU A 60 -0.59 3.96 -14.61
CA LEU A 60 -1.46 3.15 -13.77
C LEU A 60 -0.77 2.85 -12.44
N LEU A 61 -1.50 3.06 -11.34
CA LEU A 61 -1.10 2.62 -10.01
C LEU A 61 -2.10 1.60 -9.47
N VAL A 62 -1.60 0.40 -9.16
CA VAL A 62 -2.36 -0.69 -8.53
C VAL A 62 -1.95 -0.77 -7.07
N TYR A 63 -2.91 -0.69 -6.15
CA TYR A 63 -2.63 -0.70 -4.71
C TYR A 63 -3.62 -1.56 -3.94
N ILE A 64 -3.21 -2.11 -2.79
CA ILE A 64 -4.09 -2.96 -1.98
C ILE A 64 -5.14 -2.08 -1.29
N ILE A 65 -6.42 -2.48 -1.36
CA ILE A 65 -7.56 -1.68 -0.84
C ILE A 65 -7.45 -1.26 0.63
N ILE A 66 -6.69 -2.00 1.45
CA ILE A 66 -6.44 -1.65 2.86
C ILE A 66 -5.55 -0.40 3.02
N LEU A 67 -5.01 0.14 1.94
CA LEU A 67 -4.20 1.36 1.87
C LEU A 67 -4.94 2.48 1.13
N PRO A 68 -6.12 2.92 1.62
CA PRO A 68 -6.94 3.93 0.92
C PRO A 68 -6.24 5.29 0.80
N TRP A 69 -5.21 5.55 1.61
CA TRP A 69 -4.40 6.76 1.54
C TRP A 69 -3.58 6.86 0.24
N VAL A 70 -3.33 5.74 -0.45
CA VAL A 70 -2.56 5.73 -1.71
C VAL A 70 -3.31 6.50 -2.80
N ASP A 71 -4.64 6.39 -2.81
CA ASP A 71 -5.50 7.16 -3.72
C ASP A 71 -5.29 8.67 -3.56
N VAL A 72 -5.23 9.15 -2.32
CA VAL A 72 -5.03 10.57 -2.01
C VAL A 72 -3.66 11.07 -2.49
N VAL A 73 -2.63 10.24 -2.36
CA VAL A 73 -1.26 10.60 -2.79
C VAL A 73 -1.14 10.60 -4.32
N ALA A 74 -1.85 9.70 -5.00
CA ALA A 74 -1.61 9.40 -6.41
C ALA A 74 -2.61 10.03 -7.38
N ARG A 75 -3.75 10.53 -6.88
CA ARG A 75 -4.86 11.09 -7.68
C ARG A 75 -4.43 12.20 -8.62
N ASP A 76 -3.48 13.03 -8.20
CA ASP A 76 -3.00 14.16 -9.01
C ASP A 76 -1.78 13.81 -9.88
N CYS A 77 -1.21 12.61 -9.69
CA CYS A 77 0.02 12.18 -10.36
C CYS A 77 -0.22 11.11 -11.42
N VAL A 78 -1.30 10.32 -11.33
CA VAL A 78 -1.55 9.17 -12.22
C VAL A 78 -2.96 9.21 -12.78
N PRO A 79 -3.14 8.99 -14.09
CA PRO A 79 -4.46 8.98 -14.72
C PRO A 79 -5.40 7.86 -14.24
N LEU A 80 -4.86 6.70 -13.87
CA LEU A 80 -5.63 5.51 -13.50
C LEU A 80 -5.19 4.91 -12.15
N LEU A 81 -6.16 4.74 -11.26
CA LEU A 81 -5.99 4.14 -9.93
C LEU A 81 -6.87 2.90 -9.79
N LEU A 82 -6.26 1.75 -9.48
CA LEU A 82 -6.97 0.48 -9.33
C LEU A 82 -6.74 -0.12 -7.94
N PRO A 83 -7.75 -0.14 -7.06
CA PRO A 83 -7.67 -0.89 -5.82
C PRO A 83 -7.72 -2.39 -6.13
N PHE A 84 -6.71 -3.11 -5.64
CA PHE A 84 -6.59 -4.55 -5.74
C PHE A 84 -7.12 -5.20 -4.45
N ILE A 85 -8.04 -6.15 -4.63
CA ILE A 85 -8.69 -6.89 -3.56
C ILE A 85 -8.26 -8.35 -3.66
N THR A 86 -7.67 -8.89 -2.61
CA THR A 86 -7.41 -10.34 -2.51
C THR A 86 -8.57 -11.03 -1.79
N ALA A 87 -8.77 -12.32 -2.07
CA ALA A 87 -9.80 -13.12 -1.39
C ALA A 87 -9.64 -13.14 0.14
N SER A 88 -8.41 -13.06 0.64
CA SER A 88 -8.12 -12.97 2.08
C SER A 88 -8.57 -11.64 2.71
N SER A 89 -8.48 -10.53 1.97
CA SER A 89 -9.00 -9.24 2.42
C SER A 89 -10.53 -9.25 2.53
N ILE A 90 -11.23 -9.93 1.62
CA ILE A 90 -12.70 -10.08 1.67
C ILE A 90 -13.12 -10.81 2.95
N ALA A 91 -12.46 -11.93 3.29
CA ALA A 91 -12.77 -12.67 4.51
C ALA A 91 -12.66 -11.78 5.77
N LYS A 92 -11.55 -11.02 5.90
CA LYS A 92 -11.38 -10.07 7.01
C LYS A 92 -12.44 -8.97 7.05
N MET A 93 -12.88 -8.46 5.90
CA MET A 93 -13.95 -7.45 5.82
C MET A 93 -15.31 -8.02 6.26
N VAL A 94 -15.66 -9.23 5.82
CA VAL A 94 -16.90 -9.91 6.23
C VAL A 94 -16.93 -10.13 7.74
N TYR A 95 -15.83 -10.62 8.33
CA TYR A 95 -15.74 -10.78 9.78
C TYR A 95 -15.86 -9.44 10.54
N MET A 96 -15.30 -8.35 10.03
CA MET A 96 -15.47 -7.02 10.66
C MET A 96 -16.89 -6.46 10.52
N ALA A 97 -17.56 -6.68 9.39
CA ALA A 97 -18.93 -6.22 9.17
C ALA A 97 -19.93 -6.94 10.10
N GLU A 98 -19.77 -8.26 10.27
CA GLU A 98 -20.54 -9.07 11.22
C GLU A 98 -20.32 -8.59 12.67
N TRP A 99 -19.09 -8.22 13.02
CA TRP A 99 -18.74 -7.70 14.34
C TRP A 99 -19.39 -6.33 14.63
N ILE A 100 -19.46 -5.44 13.63
CA ILE A 100 -20.14 -4.14 13.73
C ILE A 100 -21.66 -4.31 13.84
N HIS A 101 -22.24 -5.30 13.16
CA HIS A 101 -23.68 -5.56 13.22
C HIS A 101 -24.13 -6.12 14.58
N TRP A 102 -23.25 -6.79 15.32
CA TRP A 102 -23.54 -7.31 16.66
C TRP A 102 -23.43 -6.28 17.80
N PHE A 103 -22.82 -5.12 17.54
CA PHE A 103 -22.57 -4.08 18.56
C PHE A 103 -23.35 -2.77 18.32
N ARG A 104 -24.45 -2.82 17.55
CA ARG A 104 -25.35 -1.67 17.35
C ARG A 104 -26.70 -1.85 18.04
#